data_AF-A0A7C8YEB3-F1
#
_entry.id   AF-A0A7C8YEB3-F1
#
_cell.length_a   1.000
_cell.length_b   1.000
_cell.length_c   1.000
_cell.angle_alpha   90.00
_cell.angle_beta   90.00
_cell.angle_gamma   90.00
#
_symmetry.space_group_name_H-M   'P 1'
#
loop_
_entity.id
_entity.type
_entity.pdbx_description
1 polymer ?
#
loop_
_entity_poly.entity_id
_entity_poly.type
_entity_poly.pdbx_seq_one_letter_code
_entity_poly.pdbx_strand_id
1 'polypeptide(L)'
;MSDIVSAAWKKYRLQLQLHPLRTKAITAGVLAGCSDFAAQKISGIKRLQFRRLVLLMLYGFFYSGPFGHFLHKVMDKIFKGKTGKKTVGKKVLLEQLTASPWNNLFFMMYYGLVVDGMFAYSLNEL
;
A
#
# COMPACT_ATOMS: atom_id res chain seq x y z
N MET A 1 20.03 4.08 22.95
CA MET A 1 19.39 3.91 21.62
C MET A 1 18.19 2.96 21.67
N SER A 2 18.26 1.85 22.42
CA SER A 2 17.13 0.93 22.64
C SER A 2 15.86 1.61 23.21
N ASP A 3 16.04 2.58 24.10
CA ASP A 3 14.91 3.19 24.81
C ASP A 3 14.06 4.09 23.91
N ILE A 4 14.69 4.82 22.99
CA ILE A 4 14.00 5.69 22.03
C ILE A 4 13.19 4.83 21.05
N VAL A 5 13.78 3.76 20.53
CA VAL A 5 13.11 2.81 19.62
C VAL A 5 11.93 2.15 20.32
N SER A 6 12.12 1.71 21.57
CA SER A 6 11.06 1.08 22.36
C SER A 6 9.92 2.04 22.68
N ALA A 7 10.24 3.30 23.03
CA ALA A 7 9.25 4.34 23.27
C ALA A 7 8.46 4.70 21.99
N ALA A 8 9.14 4.84 20.85
CA ALA A 8 8.50 5.09 19.56
C ALA A 8 7.59 3.92 19.14
N TRP A 9 8.06 2.68 19.32
CA TRP A 9 7.28 1.47 19.05
C TRP A 9 6.01 1.41 19.89
N LYS A 10 6.11 1.72 21.19
CA LYS A 10 4.95 1.74 22.09
C LYS A 10 3.93 2.81 21.67
N LYS A 11 4.38 4.00 21.29
CA LYS A 11 3.51 5.07 20.76
C LYS A 11 2.82 4.66 19.45
N TYR A 12 3.57 4.06 18.52
CA TYR A 12 3.01 3.54 17.27
C TYR A 12 1.93 2.47 17.53
N ARG A 13 2.21 1.50 18.41
CA ARG A 13 1.26 0.45 18.79
C ARG A 13 0.00 1.02 19.42
N LEU A 14 0.13 2.01 20.29
CA LEU A 14 -1.01 2.70 20.89
C LEU A 14 -1.86 3.37 19.81
N GLN A 15 -1.24 4.11 18.88
CA GLN A 15 -1.95 4.77 17.79
C GLN A 15 -2.64 3.77 16.85
N LEU A 16 -1.99 2.64 16.59
CA LEU A 16 -2.55 1.55 15.78
C LEU A 16 -3.79 0.91 16.41
N GLN A 17 -3.86 0.85 17.75
CA GLN A 17 -5.03 0.35 18.47
C GLN A 17 -6.17 1.39 18.53
N LEU A 18 -5.84 2.66 18.79
CA LEU A 18 -6.84 3.74 18.91
C LEU A 18 -7.42 4.16 17.55
N HIS A 19 -6.58 4.24 16.53
CA HIS A 19 -6.96 4.72 15.19
C HIS A 19 -6.40 3.79 14.10
N PRO A 20 -6.91 2.56 13.98
CA PRO A 20 -6.34 1.53 13.10
C PRO A 20 -6.38 1.90 11.61
N LEU A 21 -7.46 2.52 11.14
CA LEU A 21 -7.58 2.93 9.73
C LEU A 21 -6.60 4.04 9.37
N ARG A 22 -6.54 5.11 10.20
CA ARG A 22 -5.66 6.26 9.96
C ARG A 22 -4.19 5.86 10.00
N THR A 23 -3.81 5.08 11.01
CA THR A 23 -2.42 4.64 11.17
C THR A 23 -1.97 3.77 10.02
N LYS A 24 -2.81 2.81 9.57
CA LYS A 24 -2.50 1.97 8.41
C LYS A 24 -2.43 2.77 7.10
N ALA A 25 -3.32 3.74 6.91
CA ALA A 25 -3.28 4.63 5.75
C ALA A 25 -1.99 5.45 5.68
N ILE A 26 -1.61 6.11 6.78
CA ILE A 26 -0.35 6.88 6.87
C ILE A 26 0.84 5.96 6.57
N THR A 27 0.91 4.81 7.23
CA THR A 27 1.99 3.84 7.00
C THR A 27 2.05 3.38 5.54
N ALA A 28 0.91 3.08 4.92
CA ALA A 28 0.85 2.65 3.53
C ALA A 28 1.31 3.75 2.55
N GLY A 29 0.92 5.01 2.78
CA GLY A 29 1.38 6.14 1.98
C GLY A 29 2.88 6.39 2.09
N VAL A 30 3.43 6.35 3.31
CA VAL A 30 4.88 6.50 3.54
C VAL A 30 5.66 5.36 2.86
N LEU A 31 5.21 4.11 3.03
CA LEU A 31 5.84 2.96 2.39
C LEU A 31 5.82 3.08 0.86
N ALA A 32 4.68 3.46 0.27
CA ALA A 32 4.57 3.67 -1.18
C ALA A 32 5.54 4.75 -1.68
N GLY A 33 5.68 5.86 -0.95
CA GLY A 33 6.64 6.92 -1.27
C GLY A 33 8.10 6.46 -1.18
N CYS A 34 8.44 5.72 -0.12
CA CYS A 34 9.77 5.13 0.03
C CYS A 34 10.09 4.12 -1.09
N SER A 35 9.11 3.27 -1.44
CA SER A 35 9.23 2.30 -2.53
C SER A 35 9.46 2.99 -3.88
N ASP A 36 8.70 4.05 -4.18
CA ASP A 36 8.87 4.78 -5.44
C ASP A 36 10.20 5.56 -5.46
N PHE A 37 10.58 6.19 -4.35
CA PHE A 37 11.89 6.83 -4.23
C PHE A 37 13.03 5.84 -4.52
N ALA A 38 12.98 4.65 -3.92
CA ALA A 38 13.95 3.59 -4.17
C ALA A 38 13.91 3.13 -5.63
N ALA A 39 12.72 2.93 -6.21
CA ALA A 39 12.55 2.54 -7.61
C ALA A 39 13.17 3.58 -8.56
N GLN A 40 12.89 4.88 -8.37
CA GLN A 40 13.45 5.95 -9.20
C GLN A 40 14.98 5.99 -9.11
N LYS A 41 15.55 5.74 -7.93
CA LYS A 41 17.02 5.66 -7.74
C LYS A 41 17.62 4.46 -8.45
N ILE A 42 17.01 3.28 -8.33
CA ILE A 42 17.46 2.05 -8.99
C ILE A 42 17.34 2.17 -10.51
N SER A 43 16.30 2.81 -11.02
CA SER A 43 16.09 3.07 -12.45
C SER A 43 17.01 4.15 -13.04
N GLY A 44 17.89 4.77 -12.24
CA GLY A 44 18.87 5.74 -12.75
C GLY A 44 18.29 7.11 -13.14
N ILE A 45 17.10 7.46 -12.63
CA ILE A 45 16.48 8.75 -12.92
C ILE A 45 17.32 9.88 -12.30
N LYS A 46 17.88 10.76 -13.14
CA LYS A 46 18.78 11.85 -12.71
C LYS A 46 18.08 12.91 -11.84
N ARG A 47 16.79 13.19 -12.10
CA ARG A 47 15.98 14.16 -11.34
C ARG A 47 14.76 13.48 -10.75
N LEU A 48 14.64 13.53 -9.43
CA LEU A 48 13.51 12.93 -8.72
C LEU A 48 12.18 13.47 -9.27
N GLN A 49 11.33 12.57 -9.73
CA GLN A 49 9.98 12.89 -10.19
C GLN A 49 9.07 13.07 -8.98
N PHE A 50 9.07 14.27 -8.40
CA PHE A 50 8.31 14.58 -7.19
C PHE A 50 6.80 14.38 -7.37
N ARG A 51 6.26 14.74 -8.54
CA ARG A 51 4.84 14.53 -8.86
C ARG A 51 4.45 13.06 -8.76
N ARG A 52 5.21 12.16 -9.40
CA ARG A 52 5.00 10.71 -9.35
C ARG A 52 5.06 10.17 -7.92
N LEU A 53 6.07 10.58 -7.17
CA LEU A 53 6.27 10.18 -5.78
C LEU A 53 5.05 10.57 -4.92
N VAL A 54 4.59 11.81 -5.01
CA VAL A 54 3.41 12.29 -4.25
C VAL A 54 2.15 11.55 -4.67
N LEU A 55 1.92 11.35 -5.98
CA LEU A 55 0.76 10.62 -6.48
C LEU A 55 0.71 9.17 -5.98
N LEU A 56 1.85 8.50 -5.88
CA LEU A 56 1.94 7.14 -5.36
C LEU A 56 1.81 7.09 -3.83
N MET A 57 2.33 8.09 -3.12
CA MET A 57 2.06 8.25 -1.68
C MET A 57 0.56 8.43 -1.40
N LEU A 58 -0.12 9.27 -2.18
CA LEU A 58 -1.57 9.48 -2.05
C LEU A 58 -2.35 8.21 -2.39
N TYR A 59 -1.94 7.46 -3.42
CA TYR A 59 -2.52 6.15 -3.73
C TYR A 59 -2.36 5.17 -2.56
N GLY A 60 -1.16 5.10 -1.96
CA GLY A 60 -0.91 4.29 -0.77
C GLY A 60 -1.81 4.69 0.41
N PHE A 61 -1.98 5.99 0.63
CA PHE A 61 -2.76 6.53 1.73
C PHE A 61 -4.27 6.32 1.56
N PHE A 62 -4.83 6.72 0.42
CA PHE A 62 -6.28 6.72 0.20
C PHE A 62 -6.83 5.36 -0.22
N TYR A 63 -6.07 4.59 -1.00
CA TYR A 63 -6.54 3.33 -1.53
C TYR A 63 -5.94 2.14 -0.78
N SER A 64 -4.61 1.96 -0.82
CA SER A 64 -3.96 0.74 -0.31
C SER A 64 -4.19 0.52 1.19
N GLY A 65 -4.09 1.58 2.00
CA GLY A 65 -4.29 1.51 3.45
C GLY A 65 -5.71 1.07 3.86
N PRO A 66 -6.77 1.78 3.45
CA PRO A 66 -8.15 1.40 3.73
C PRO A 66 -8.51 0.04 3.13
N PHE A 67 -8.15 -0.21 1.86
CA PHE A 67 -8.42 -1.49 1.19
C PHE A 67 -7.84 -2.67 1.98
N GLY A 68 -6.56 -2.58 2.37
CA GLY A 68 -5.90 -3.61 3.17
C GLY A 68 -6.60 -3.85 4.51
N HIS A 69 -7.10 -2.80 5.18
CA HIS A 69 -7.86 -2.96 6.43
C HIS A 69 -9.17 -3.74 6.22
N PHE A 70 -9.94 -3.41 5.18
CA PHE A 70 -11.19 -4.11 4.88
C PHE A 70 -10.96 -5.56 4.44
N LEU A 71 -9.95 -5.80 3.60
CA LEU A 71 -9.59 -7.16 3.16
C LEU A 71 -9.26 -8.06 4.35
N HIS A 72 -8.44 -7.57 5.28
CA HIS A 72 -8.12 -8.32 6.50
C HIS A 72 -9.37 -8.62 7.34
N LYS A 73 -10.29 -7.66 7.45
CA LYS A 73 -11.56 -7.85 8.19
C LYS A 73 -12.45 -8.91 7.54
N VAL A 74 -12.52 -8.95 6.21
CA VAL A 74 -13.24 -9.98 5.45
C VAL A 74 -12.58 -11.35 5.65
N MET A 75 -11.25 -11.40 5.54
CA MET A 75 -10.49 -12.64 5.73
C MET A 75 -10.64 -13.18 7.16
N ASP A 76 -10.65 -12.32 8.17
CA ASP A 76 -10.89 -12.71 9.56
C ASP A 76 -12.30 -13.26 9.77
N LYS A 77 -13.30 -12.78 9.00
CA LYS A 77 -14.66 -13.35 9.00
C LYS A 77 -14.70 -14.73 8.34
N ILE A 78 -14.03 -14.91 7.20
CA ILE A 78 -13.99 -16.18 6.44
C ILE A 78 -13.27 -17.28 7.25
N PHE A 79 -12.21 -16.92 7.98
CA PHE A 79 -11.38 -17.86 8.74
C PHE A 79 -11.62 -17.82 10.26
N LYS A 80 -12.76 -17.28 10.70
CA LYS A 80 -13.11 -17.19 12.13
C LYS A 80 -13.02 -18.56 12.80
N GLY A 81 -12.32 -18.64 13.93
CA GLY A 81 -12.16 -19.86 14.73
C GLY A 81 -11.13 -20.87 14.21
N LYS A 82 -10.44 -20.60 13.09
CA LYS A 82 -9.40 -21.49 12.55
C LYS A 82 -8.01 -20.95 12.87
N THR A 83 -7.41 -21.40 13.96
CA THR A 83 -6.04 -21.02 14.36
C THR A 83 -5.04 -22.14 14.02
N GLY A 84 -4.08 -21.87 13.15
CA GLY A 84 -3.02 -22.84 12.82
C GLY A 84 -2.16 -22.43 11.63
N LYS A 85 -0.92 -22.95 11.55
CA LYS A 85 0.04 -22.66 10.47
C LYS A 85 -0.54 -22.96 9.07
N LYS A 86 -1.33 -24.03 8.94
CA LYS A 86 -2.07 -24.38 7.71
C LYS A 86 -3.10 -23.32 7.33
N THR A 87 -3.75 -22.69 8.31
CA THR A 87 -4.73 -21.62 8.05
C THR A 87 -4.06 -20.34 7.58
N VAL A 88 -2.90 -19.99 8.15
CA VAL A 88 -2.11 -18.84 7.68
C VAL A 88 -1.68 -19.04 6.23
N GLY A 89 -1.20 -20.23 5.86
CA GLY A 89 -0.88 -20.53 4.46
C GLY A 89 -2.08 -20.39 3.52
N LYS A 90 -3.26 -20.90 3.91
CA LYS A 90 -4.50 -20.75 3.13
C LYS A 90 -4.95 -19.30 3.00
N LYS A 91 -4.82 -18.51 4.08
CA LYS A 91 -5.09 -17.06 4.07
C LYS A 91 -4.22 -16.34 3.04
N VAL A 92 -2.91 -16.55 3.11
CA VAL A 92 -1.94 -15.94 2.19
C VAL A 92 -2.22 -16.37 0.74
N LEU A 93 -2.49 -17.65 0.49
CA LEU A 93 -2.83 -18.12 -0.86
C LEU A 93 -4.10 -17.46 -1.40
N LEU A 94 -5.15 -17.37 -0.60
CA LEU A 94 -6.40 -16.74 -1.01
C LEU A 94 -6.19 -15.24 -1.29
N GLU A 95 -5.45 -14.53 -0.45
CA GLU A 95 -5.07 -13.13 -0.70
C GLU A 95 -4.26 -12.98 -1.98
N GLN A 96 -3.26 -13.83 -2.20
CA GLN A 96 -2.43 -13.76 -3.39
C GLN A 96 -3.19 -14.09 -4.67
N LEU A 97 -4.16 -15.02 -4.63
CA LEU A 97 -4.95 -15.39 -5.81
C LEU A 97 -6.07 -14.39 -6.12
N THR A 98 -6.58 -13.67 -5.13
CA THR A 98 -7.72 -12.74 -5.32
C THR A 98 -7.29 -11.29 -5.28
N ALA A 99 -6.66 -10.86 -4.19
CA ALA A 99 -6.32 -9.47 -3.97
C ALA A 99 -5.09 -9.03 -4.78
N SER A 100 -4.16 -9.94 -5.09
CA SER A 100 -2.96 -9.57 -5.86
C SER A 100 -3.26 -9.18 -7.32
N PRO A 101 -3.99 -9.99 -8.11
CA PRO A 101 -4.39 -9.61 -9.47
C PRO A 101 -5.24 -8.34 -9.47
N TRP A 102 -6.16 -8.21 -8.51
CA TRP A 102 -6.99 -7.02 -8.35
C TRP A 102 -6.15 -5.78 -8.07
N ASN A 103 -5.27 -5.80 -7.07
CA ASN A 103 -4.42 -4.66 -6.76
C ASN A 103 -3.50 -4.29 -7.91
N ASN A 104 -2.96 -5.28 -8.63
CA ASN A 104 -2.11 -5.03 -9.78
C ASN A 104 -2.90 -4.31 -10.90
N LEU A 105 -4.11 -4.78 -11.20
CA LEU A 105 -4.97 -4.16 -12.20
C LEU A 105 -5.30 -2.69 -11.85
N PHE A 106 -5.71 -2.41 -10.61
CA PHE A 106 -5.98 -1.03 -10.17
C PHE A 106 -4.72 -0.15 -10.14
N PHE A 107 -3.59 -0.72 -9.74
CA PHE A 107 -2.32 -0.01 -9.74
C PHE A 107 -1.91 0.37 -11.17
N MET A 108 -1.95 -0.57 -12.11
CA MET A 108 -1.58 -0.32 -13.51
C MET A 108 -2.50 0.71 -14.16
N MET A 109 -3.82 0.64 -13.92
CA MET A 109 -4.76 1.65 -14.40
C MET A 109 -4.44 3.04 -13.83
N TYR A 110 -4.25 3.15 -12.51
CA TYR A 110 -3.91 4.43 -11.88
C TYR A 110 -2.57 4.97 -12.39
N TYR A 111 -1.57 4.11 -12.51
CA TYR A 111 -0.24 4.48 -12.97
C TYR A 111 -0.30 5.01 -14.41
N GLY A 112 -0.89 4.27 -15.34
CA GLY A 112 -0.99 4.71 -16.75
C GLY A 112 -1.83 5.97 -16.95
N LEU A 113 -2.99 6.06 -16.28
CA LEU A 113 -3.92 7.19 -16.49
C LEU A 113 -3.50 8.46 -15.75
N VAL A 114 -3.04 8.34 -14.51
CA VAL A 114 -2.84 9.49 -13.61
C VAL A 114 -1.36 9.84 -13.44
N VAL A 115 -0.49 8.84 -13.35
CA VAL A 115 0.94 9.05 -13.08
C VAL A 115 1.71 9.34 -14.36
N ASP A 116 1.61 8.47 -15.36
CA ASP A 116 2.28 8.65 -16.65
C ASP A 116 1.51 9.59 -17.58
N GLY A 117 0.19 9.75 -17.36
CA GLY A 117 -0.65 10.67 -18.14
C GLY A 117 -0.86 10.22 -19.59
N MET A 118 -0.77 8.91 -19.86
CA MET A 118 -0.87 8.35 -21.21
C MET A 118 -2.20 8.73 -21.91
N PHE A 119 -3.28 8.89 -21.14
CA PHE A 119 -4.57 9.33 -21.66
C PHE A 119 -4.55 10.76 -22.21
N ALA A 120 -3.77 11.66 -21.60
CA ALA A 120 -3.62 13.04 -22.07
C ALA A 120 -2.79 13.13 -23.36
N TYR A 121 -1.79 12.26 -23.52
CA TYR A 121 -1.03 12.15 -24.78
C TYR A 121 -1.90 11.64 -25.93
N SER A 122 -2.70 10.60 -25.69
CA SER A 122 -3.56 10.00 -26.72
C SER A 122 -4.69 10.92 -27.21
N LEU A 123 -5.14 11.88 -26.40
CA LEU A 123 -6.15 12.87 -26.79
C LEU A 123 -5.56 14.08 -27.51
N ASN A 124 -4.26 14.33 -27.39
CA ASN A 124 -3.59 15.45 -28.07
C ASN A 124 -3.08 15.07 -29.47
N GLU A 125 -3.11 13.78 -29.81
CA GLU A 125 -2.79 13.24 -31.13
C GLU A 125 -4.03 12.91 -31.99
N LEU A 126 -5.24 13.21 -31.49
CA LEU A 126 -6.53 13.11 -32.19
C LEU A 126 -7.02 14.52 -32.57
#